data_AF-A0A6A7WBW7-F1
#
_entry.id   AF-A0A6A7WBW7-F1
#
_cell.length_a   1.000
_cell.length_b   1.000
_cell.length_c   1.000
_cell.angle_alpha   90.00
_cell.angle_beta   90.00
_cell.angle_gamma   90.00
#
_symmetry.space_group_name_H-M   'P 1'
#
loop_
_entity.id
_entity.type
_entity.pdbx_description
1 polymer ?
#
loop_
_entity_poly.entity_id
_entity_poly.type
_entity_poly.pdbx_seq_one_letter_code
_entity_poly.pdbx_strand_id
1 'polypeptide(L)'
;MRTKCQHCNTTLQFDERKYIRNNWVEYTCPVCGNQVRFQYGVADQHISVTSQDSPVLQPVKSNFQSQPTPVSHQNIVPPVYEEEQQRRSPLIWLVPVLVLLFCAVIGGYFYYNKVYLPAKIDREAPRYYTISNMTNLRSSKSAGAEYNKIGSIPFGSELITYSHEADWSEVKDATGKRGFIASNYIVEKSDFYRLNSIFGDASSREIIQTVKCRRALLNYFKEHNYIGSISQSELGSVTPQVVPNSDNQWQVFTRSKGVTPNSVWFGRAINSDSKFTDFAVIITNIKTGAHRFLLFCFDETEKPTLVYEENTSAKYIENVYCYDGSDVEVDYYYAR
;
A
#
# COMPACT_ATOMS: atom_id res chain seq x y z
N MET A 1 -11.18 -10.77 -12.41
CA MET A 1 -12.41 -11.47 -11.98
C MET A 1 -12.10 -12.50 -10.88
N ARG A 2 -13.01 -12.75 -9.93
CA ARG A 2 -12.89 -13.82 -8.91
C ARG A 2 -14.09 -14.77 -8.98
N THR A 3 -13.86 -16.08 -9.04
CA THR A 3 -14.93 -17.10 -8.91
C THR A 3 -14.52 -18.16 -7.89
N LYS A 4 -15.45 -19.01 -7.44
CA LYS A 4 -15.13 -20.13 -6.55
C LYS A 4 -15.18 -21.46 -7.30
N CYS A 5 -14.24 -22.35 -7.01
CA CYS A 5 -14.33 -23.73 -7.47
C CYS A 5 -15.48 -24.45 -6.74
N GLN A 6 -16.41 -25.05 -7.48
CA GLN A 6 -17.56 -25.79 -6.92
C GLN A 6 -17.14 -27.02 -6.10
N HIS A 7 -15.95 -27.58 -6.36
CA HIS A 7 -15.50 -28.81 -5.71
C HIS A 7 -14.67 -28.58 -4.43
N CYS A 8 -13.86 -27.53 -4.37
CA CYS A 8 -12.97 -27.26 -3.23
C CYS A 8 -13.18 -25.88 -2.59
N ASN A 9 -14.18 -25.13 -3.06
CA ASN A 9 -14.56 -23.79 -2.59
C ASN A 9 -13.42 -22.74 -2.63
N THR A 10 -12.31 -23.05 -3.29
CA THR A 10 -11.15 -22.16 -3.42
C THR A 10 -11.49 -21.00 -4.35
N THR A 11 -11.06 -19.79 -3.99
CA THR A 11 -11.23 -18.59 -4.82
C THR A 11 -10.20 -18.60 -5.95
N LEU A 12 -10.67 -18.64 -7.18
CA LEU A 12 -9.88 -18.55 -8.41
C LEU A 12 -9.90 -17.11 -8.90
N GLN A 13 -8.72 -16.55 -9.20
CA GLN A 13 -8.58 -15.19 -9.70
C GLN A 13 -8.09 -15.22 -11.15
N PHE A 14 -8.80 -14.51 -12.03
CA PHE A 14 -8.52 -14.46 -13.46
C PHE A 14 -8.08 -13.07 -13.90
N ASP A 15 -7.12 -13.06 -14.83
CA ASP A 15 -6.71 -11.88 -15.58
C ASP A 15 -7.65 -11.67 -16.77
N GLU A 16 -8.45 -10.62 -16.70
CA GLU A 16 -9.47 -10.29 -17.71
C GLU A 16 -8.88 -9.93 -19.07
N ARG A 17 -7.59 -9.55 -19.13
CA ARG A 17 -6.92 -9.21 -20.39
C ARG A 17 -6.65 -10.42 -21.27
N LYS A 18 -6.75 -11.65 -20.73
CA LYS A 18 -6.46 -12.89 -21.44
C LYS A 18 -7.67 -13.51 -22.14
N TYR A 19 -8.88 -12.99 -21.92
CA TYR A 19 -10.12 -13.64 -22.37
C TYR A 19 -10.99 -12.72 -23.22
N ILE A 20 -11.58 -13.29 -24.28
CA ILE A 20 -12.48 -12.60 -25.21
C ILE A 20 -13.89 -12.57 -24.58
N ARG A 21 -14.52 -11.39 -24.58
CA ARG A 21 -15.88 -11.19 -24.07
C ARG A 21 -16.88 -12.10 -24.81
N ASN A 22 -17.82 -12.67 -24.07
CA ASN A 22 -18.89 -13.60 -24.47
C ASN A 22 -18.47 -15.02 -24.87
N ASN A 23 -17.20 -15.39 -24.70
CA ASN A 23 -16.73 -16.77 -24.91
C ASN A 23 -16.78 -17.62 -23.64
N TRP A 24 -16.88 -18.94 -23.85
CA TRP A 24 -16.70 -19.94 -22.80
C TRP A 24 -15.22 -20.05 -22.43
N VAL A 25 -14.94 -19.96 -21.14
CA VAL A 25 -13.61 -20.15 -20.56
C VAL A 25 -13.59 -21.49 -19.85
N GLU A 26 -12.69 -22.37 -20.27
CA GLU A 26 -12.37 -23.60 -19.56
C GLU A 26 -11.13 -23.38 -18.69
N TYR A 27 -11.23 -23.77 -17.42
CA TYR A 27 -10.17 -23.56 -16.45
C TYR A 27 -10.05 -24.73 -15.50
N THR A 28 -8.85 -25.30 -15.38
CA THR A 28 -8.57 -26.38 -14.43
C THR A 28 -8.18 -25.79 -13.08
N CYS A 29 -8.91 -26.15 -12.02
CA CYS A 29 -8.57 -25.73 -10.67
C CYS A 29 -7.18 -26.25 -10.26
N PRO A 30 -6.24 -25.39 -9.86
CA PRO A 30 -4.89 -25.82 -9.48
C PRO A 30 -4.86 -26.60 -8.15
N VAL A 31 -5.94 -26.57 -7.36
CA VAL A 31 -6.01 -27.23 -6.05
C VAL A 31 -6.60 -28.64 -6.15
N CYS A 32 -7.68 -28.83 -6.92
CA CYS A 32 -8.37 -30.13 -7.00
C CYS A 32 -8.39 -30.77 -8.40
N GLY A 33 -7.84 -30.11 -9.41
CA GLY A 33 -7.83 -30.63 -10.79
C GLY A 33 -9.19 -30.59 -11.50
N ASN A 34 -10.25 -30.11 -10.86
CA ASN A 34 -11.58 -30.05 -11.47
C ASN A 34 -11.64 -29.00 -12.59
N GLN A 35 -12.30 -29.33 -13.71
CA GLN A 35 -12.53 -28.37 -14.79
C GLN A 35 -13.74 -27.49 -14.47
N VAL A 36 -13.55 -26.17 -14.58
CA VAL A 36 -14.56 -25.16 -14.38
C VAL A 36 -14.80 -24.46 -15.72
N ARG A 37 -16.05 -24.44 -16.18
CA ARG A 37 -16.47 -23.74 -17.39
C ARG A 37 -17.39 -22.57 -17.03
N PHE A 38 -17.07 -21.37 -17.48
CA PHE A 38 -17.91 -20.18 -17.27
C PHE A 38 -17.87 -19.23 -18.46
N GLN A 39 -18.91 -18.41 -18.63
CA GLN A 39 -19.00 -17.44 -19.73
C GLN A 39 -18.62 -16.04 -19.24
N TYR A 40 -17.66 -15.41 -19.90
CA TYR A 40 -17.17 -14.08 -19.53
C TYR A 40 -18.02 -12.98 -20.19
N GLY A 41 -18.66 -12.09 -19.41
CA GLY A 41 -19.27 -10.86 -19.95
C GLY A 41 -20.80 -10.76 -19.95
N VAL A 42 -21.53 -11.66 -19.30
CA VAL A 42 -23.00 -11.53 -19.13
C VAL A 42 -23.28 -10.78 -17.81
N ALA A 43 -24.03 -9.67 -17.91
CA ALA A 43 -24.49 -8.90 -16.77
C ALA A 43 -25.41 -9.75 -15.87
N ASP A 44 -25.28 -9.55 -14.56
CA ASP A 44 -26.01 -10.19 -13.46
C ASP A 44 -27.29 -10.95 -13.85
N GLN A 45 -27.19 -12.29 -13.90
CA GLN A 45 -28.19 -13.25 -13.41
C GLN A 45 -27.71 -14.70 -13.62
N HIS A 46 -27.75 -15.49 -12.55
CA HIS A 46 -27.68 -16.96 -12.47
C HIS A 46 -26.88 -17.71 -13.55
N ILE A 47 -25.63 -18.07 -13.18
CA ILE A 47 -24.81 -19.01 -13.95
C ILE A 47 -25.42 -20.41 -13.83
N SER A 48 -26.08 -20.88 -14.88
CA SER A 48 -26.39 -22.29 -15.08
C SER A 48 -25.20 -22.98 -15.76
N VAL A 49 -24.58 -23.93 -15.05
CA VAL A 49 -23.50 -24.79 -15.60
C VAL A 49 -24.00 -26.22 -15.61
N THR A 50 -24.15 -26.78 -16.81
CA THR A 50 -24.52 -28.18 -17.02
C THR A 50 -23.31 -29.08 -16.76
N SER A 51 -23.42 -29.99 -15.80
CA SER A 51 -22.50 -31.10 -15.61
C SER A 51 -22.84 -32.22 -16.59
N GLN A 52 -21.91 -32.60 -17.46
CA GLN A 52 -21.95 -33.92 -18.10
C GLN A 52 -21.18 -34.89 -17.21
N ASP A 53 -21.93 -35.72 -16.49
CA ASP A 53 -21.42 -36.96 -15.92
C ASP A 53 -21.11 -37.93 -17.06
N SER A 54 -19.89 -38.46 -17.06
CA SER A 54 -19.58 -39.72 -17.74
C SER A 54 -18.94 -40.68 -16.75
N PRO A 55 -19.22 -41.98 -16.87
CA PRO A 55 -19.16 -42.89 -15.74
C PRO A 55 -17.74 -43.41 -15.49
N VAL A 56 -17.48 -43.59 -14.20
CA VAL A 56 -16.37 -44.33 -13.62
C VAL A 56 -16.31 -45.75 -14.19
N LEU A 57 -15.21 -46.11 -14.87
CA LEU A 57 -14.84 -47.51 -15.08
C LEU A 57 -13.93 -47.97 -13.95
N GLN A 58 -14.40 -48.95 -13.18
CA GLN A 58 -13.66 -49.65 -12.14
C GLN A 58 -12.63 -50.63 -12.75
N PRO A 59 -11.51 -50.93 -12.06
CA PRO A 59 -10.62 -52.00 -12.46
C PRO A 59 -11.26 -53.37 -12.16
N VAL A 60 -11.38 -54.19 -13.21
CA VAL A 60 -11.80 -55.58 -13.13
C VAL A 60 -10.77 -56.39 -12.33
N LYS A 61 -11.22 -56.99 -11.23
CA LYS A 61 -10.54 -58.11 -10.56
C LYS A 61 -10.93 -59.39 -11.28
N SER A 62 -9.98 -60.06 -11.91
CA SER A 62 -10.16 -61.45 -12.36
C SER A 62 -9.43 -62.39 -11.41
N ASN A 63 -10.21 -63.07 -10.58
CA ASN A 63 -9.82 -64.32 -9.93
C ASN A 63 -9.61 -65.38 -11.01
N PHE A 64 -8.50 -66.11 -10.97
CA PHE A 64 -8.44 -67.43 -11.59
C PHE A 64 -7.98 -68.47 -10.57
N GLN A 65 -8.90 -69.42 -10.34
CA GLN A 65 -8.75 -70.64 -9.56
C GLN A 65 -7.76 -71.60 -10.21
N SER A 66 -7.00 -72.29 -9.36
CA SER A 66 -6.18 -73.45 -9.65
C SER A 66 -7.01 -74.74 -9.79
N GLN A 67 -6.77 -75.57 -10.81
CA GLN A 67 -6.59 -77.04 -10.68
C GLN A 67 -6.01 -77.66 -11.98
N PRO A 68 -5.25 -78.80 -11.91
CA PRO A 68 -4.28 -79.21 -12.91
C PRO A 68 -4.73 -80.40 -13.78
N THR A 69 -4.10 -80.63 -14.94
CA THR A 69 -3.63 -81.93 -15.47
C THR A 69 -2.96 -81.76 -16.87
N PRO A 70 -2.18 -82.75 -17.36
CA PRO A 70 -0.86 -82.52 -17.97
C PRO A 70 -0.87 -82.58 -19.51
N VAL A 71 0.11 -81.91 -20.14
CA VAL A 71 0.46 -82.23 -21.53
C VAL A 71 1.98 -82.32 -21.68
N SER A 72 2.35 -83.47 -22.22
CA SER A 72 3.66 -84.00 -22.57
C SER A 72 4.44 -83.16 -23.59
N HIS A 73 5.75 -83.05 -23.33
CA HIS A 73 6.91 -82.96 -24.23
C HIS A 73 6.79 -82.17 -25.55
N GLN A 74 7.63 -81.13 -25.69
CA GLN A 74 8.75 -81.18 -26.64
C GLN A 74 9.77 -80.07 -26.35
N ASN A 75 11.03 -80.48 -26.21
CA ASN A 75 12.19 -79.61 -26.07
C ASN A 75 12.42 -78.82 -27.36
N ILE A 76 12.38 -77.49 -27.26
CA ILE A 76 13.06 -76.59 -28.20
C ILE A 76 13.92 -75.69 -27.33
N VAL A 77 15.22 -75.94 -27.33
CA VAL A 77 16.22 -75.09 -26.67
C VAL A 77 16.43 -73.86 -27.57
N PRO A 78 16.08 -72.64 -27.15
CA PRO A 78 16.51 -71.43 -27.87
C PRO A 78 18.01 -71.18 -27.62
N PRO A 79 18.73 -70.56 -28.57
CA PRO A 79 20.16 -70.32 -28.44
C PRO A 79 20.42 -69.42 -27.23
N VAL A 80 21.40 -69.81 -26.41
CA VAL A 80 21.94 -69.02 -25.32
C VAL A 80 22.64 -67.81 -25.92
N TYR A 81 22.02 -66.64 -25.82
CA TYR A 81 22.72 -65.37 -25.94
C TYR A 81 23.45 -65.15 -24.61
N GLU A 82 24.78 -65.18 -24.63
CA GLU A 82 25.57 -64.57 -23.56
C GLU A 82 25.29 -63.07 -23.58
N GLU A 83 24.36 -62.60 -22.74
CA GLU A 83 24.34 -61.20 -22.34
C GLU A 83 25.62 -60.96 -21.53
N GLU A 84 26.61 -60.30 -22.13
CA GLU A 84 27.67 -59.64 -21.37
C GLU A 84 26.99 -58.69 -20.37
N GLN A 85 26.89 -59.12 -19.11
CA GLN A 85 26.55 -58.22 -18.00
C GLN A 85 27.68 -57.21 -17.86
N GLN A 86 27.58 -56.13 -18.64
CA GLN A 86 28.44 -54.98 -18.51
C GLN A 86 28.19 -54.37 -17.12
N ARG A 87 29.07 -54.70 -16.16
CA ARG A 87 29.12 -54.12 -14.81
C ARG A 87 29.19 -52.59 -14.94
N ARG A 88 28.04 -51.91 -14.96
CA ARG A 88 27.97 -50.46 -14.87
C ARG A 88 28.52 -50.07 -13.51
N SER A 89 29.72 -49.48 -13.50
CA SER A 89 30.38 -49.09 -12.26
C SER A 89 29.49 -48.11 -11.48
N PRO A 90 29.37 -48.24 -10.14
CA PRO A 90 28.55 -47.33 -9.33
C PRO A 90 29.04 -45.87 -9.39
N LEU A 91 30.24 -45.64 -9.93
CA LEU A 91 30.83 -44.33 -10.18
C LEU A 91 30.04 -43.51 -11.23
N ILE A 92 29.31 -44.19 -12.13
CA ILE A 92 28.47 -43.55 -13.15
C ILE A 92 27.31 -42.77 -12.50
N TRP A 93 26.84 -43.17 -11.31
CA TRP A 93 25.79 -42.47 -10.56
C TRP A 93 26.33 -41.43 -9.57
N LEU A 94 27.61 -41.48 -9.19
CA LEU A 94 28.21 -40.51 -8.27
C LEU A 94 28.34 -39.12 -8.88
N VAL A 95 28.75 -39.04 -10.15
CA VAL A 95 28.89 -37.77 -10.88
C VAL A 95 27.57 -37.00 -10.98
N PRO A 96 26.43 -37.58 -11.44
CA PRO A 96 25.17 -36.84 -11.52
C PRO A 96 24.61 -36.44 -10.15
N VAL A 97 24.83 -37.25 -9.11
CA VAL A 97 24.43 -36.87 -7.73
C VAL A 97 25.27 -35.70 -7.22
N LEU A 98 26.59 -35.70 -7.45
CA LEU A 98 27.46 -34.57 -7.12
C LEU A 98 27.06 -33.30 -7.87
N VAL A 99 26.74 -33.41 -9.17
CA VAL A 99 26.26 -32.28 -9.97
C VAL A 99 24.92 -31.74 -9.44
N LEU A 100 23.97 -32.61 -9.10
CA LEU A 100 22.69 -32.21 -8.51
C LEU A 100 22.87 -31.48 -7.18
N LEU A 101 23.76 -31.99 -6.31
CA LEU A 101 24.10 -31.34 -5.04
C LEU A 101 24.75 -29.97 -5.28
N PHE A 102 25.66 -29.87 -6.25
CA PHE A 102 26.31 -28.60 -6.59
C PHE A 102 25.28 -27.59 -7.13
N CYS A 103 24.38 -28.02 -8.01
CA CYS A 103 23.27 -27.21 -8.52
C CYS A 103 22.31 -26.78 -7.40
N ALA A 104 22.03 -27.65 -6.43
CA ALA A 104 21.18 -27.33 -5.28
C ALA A 104 21.84 -26.29 -4.36
N VAL A 105 23.15 -26.40 -4.12
CA VAL A 105 23.90 -25.42 -3.31
C VAL A 105 23.95 -24.06 -4.02
N ILE A 106 24.30 -24.04 -5.31
CA ILE A 106 24.33 -22.82 -6.11
C ILE A 106 22.93 -22.20 -6.20
N GLY A 107 21.93 -23.01 -6.53
CA GLY A 107 20.53 -22.58 -6.59
C GLY A 107 20.02 -22.04 -5.26
N GLY A 108 20.34 -22.71 -4.16
CA GLY A 108 20.03 -22.26 -2.79
C GLY A 108 20.70 -20.93 -2.46
N TYR A 109 21.97 -20.76 -2.81
CA TYR A 109 22.70 -19.49 -2.63
C TYR A 109 22.07 -18.35 -3.46
N PHE A 110 21.73 -18.59 -4.72
CA PHE A 110 21.07 -17.59 -5.56
C PHE A 110 19.67 -17.23 -5.03
N TYR A 111 18.87 -18.24 -4.65
CA TYR A 111 17.56 -18.03 -4.04
C TYR A 111 17.66 -17.19 -2.76
N TYR A 112 18.62 -17.53 -1.89
CA TYR A 112 18.84 -16.82 -0.64
C TYR A 112 19.15 -15.34 -0.89
N ASN A 113 20.12 -15.04 -1.76
CA ASN A 113 20.60 -13.68 -1.98
C ASN A 113 19.67 -12.82 -2.85
N LYS A 114 18.94 -13.42 -3.80
CA LYS A 114 18.13 -12.66 -4.78
C LYS A 114 16.64 -12.62 -4.44
N VAL A 115 16.15 -13.56 -3.64
CA VAL A 115 14.72 -13.65 -3.31
C VAL A 115 14.50 -13.49 -1.81
N TYR A 116 15.09 -14.37 -1.00
CA TYR A 116 14.81 -14.41 0.44
C TYR A 116 15.31 -13.15 1.16
N LEU A 117 16.59 -12.79 0.99
CA LEU A 117 17.21 -11.69 1.73
C LEU A 117 16.55 -10.33 1.41
N PRO A 118 16.31 -9.95 0.12
CA PRO A 118 15.58 -8.72 -0.18
C PRO A 118 14.16 -8.71 0.37
N ALA A 119 13.42 -9.83 0.26
CA ALA A 119 12.06 -9.93 0.80
C ALA A 119 12.04 -9.81 2.34
N LYS A 120 13.05 -10.36 3.01
CA LYS A 120 13.25 -10.21 4.45
C LYS A 120 13.48 -8.74 4.83
N ILE A 121 14.40 -8.06 4.15
CA ILE A 121 14.71 -6.64 4.39
C ILE A 121 13.46 -5.78 4.16
N ASP A 122 12.73 -6.01 3.06
CA ASP A 122 11.51 -5.26 2.75
C ASP A 122 10.41 -5.46 3.79
N ARG A 123 10.29 -6.68 4.35
CA ARG A 123 9.32 -6.99 5.40
C ARG A 123 9.67 -6.33 6.73
N GLU A 124 10.95 -6.27 7.06
CA GLU A 124 11.45 -5.77 8.36
C GLU A 124 11.66 -4.25 8.37
N ALA A 125 11.80 -3.62 7.19
CA ALA A 125 11.97 -2.18 7.07
C ALA A 125 10.71 -1.39 7.50
N PRO A 126 10.86 -0.24 8.18
CA PRO A 126 9.75 0.59 8.62
C PRO A 126 8.90 1.14 7.46
N ARG A 127 7.66 1.51 7.79
CA ARG A 127 6.70 2.08 6.84
C ARG A 127 6.46 3.56 7.13
N TYR A 128 6.66 4.37 6.09
CA TYR A 128 6.39 5.80 6.11
C TYR A 128 5.40 6.15 5.01
N TYR A 129 4.76 7.31 5.13
CA TYR A 129 3.71 7.76 4.23
C TYR A 129 4.00 9.17 3.75
N THR A 130 3.74 9.43 2.47
CA THR A 130 3.92 10.75 1.88
C THR A 130 2.86 11.74 2.35
N ILE A 131 3.30 12.95 2.71
CA ILE A 131 2.41 14.01 3.20
C ILE A 131 2.34 15.23 2.28
N SER A 132 2.98 15.22 1.11
CA SER A 132 2.74 16.20 0.04
C SER A 132 1.73 15.67 -0.97
N ASN A 133 1.02 16.54 -1.69
CA ASN A 133 0.14 16.14 -2.81
C ASN A 133 0.90 15.28 -3.82
N MET A 134 2.14 15.66 -4.10
CA MET A 134 3.04 14.92 -4.96
C MET A 134 4.47 15.07 -4.44
N THR A 135 5.11 13.96 -4.11
CA THR A 135 6.47 13.90 -3.55
C THR A 135 7.43 13.42 -4.62
N ASN A 136 8.50 14.17 -4.86
CA ASN A 136 9.49 13.78 -5.88
C ASN A 136 10.36 12.64 -5.36
N LEU A 137 10.42 11.53 -6.10
CA LEU A 137 11.38 10.45 -5.89
C LEU A 137 12.63 10.75 -6.71
N ARG A 138 13.81 10.65 -6.10
CA ARG A 138 15.08 11.04 -6.70
C ARG A 138 16.09 9.91 -6.77
N SER A 139 17.02 9.94 -7.73
CA SER A 139 18.08 8.92 -7.84
C SER A 139 19.25 9.16 -6.88
N SER A 140 19.43 10.38 -6.38
CA SER A 140 20.46 10.76 -5.40
C SER A 140 19.93 11.76 -4.37
N LYS A 141 20.66 11.91 -3.24
CA LYS A 141 20.42 12.84 -2.13
C LYS A 141 20.71 14.31 -2.51
N SER A 142 20.10 14.80 -3.58
CA SER A 142 20.32 16.16 -4.08
C SER A 142 19.01 16.81 -4.57
N ALA A 143 18.78 18.06 -4.16
CA ALA A 143 17.61 18.82 -4.59
C ALA A 143 17.91 19.67 -5.85
N GLY A 144 16.87 20.17 -6.52
CA GLY A 144 16.97 21.18 -7.57
C GLY A 144 17.30 20.69 -8.99
N ALA A 145 18.04 19.59 -9.14
CA ALA A 145 18.28 19.02 -10.47
C ALA A 145 17.07 18.21 -10.97
N GLU A 146 16.48 18.60 -12.10
CA GLU A 146 15.35 17.87 -12.71
C GLU A 146 15.77 16.50 -13.24
N TYR A 147 16.98 16.34 -13.76
CA TYR A 147 17.50 15.02 -14.18
C TYR A 147 17.61 14.02 -13.02
N ASN A 148 17.68 14.52 -11.77
CA ASN A 148 17.72 13.70 -10.57
C ASN A 148 16.32 13.21 -10.16
N LYS A 149 15.25 13.77 -10.72
CA LYS A 149 13.87 13.31 -10.48
C LYS A 149 13.59 12.07 -11.31
N ILE A 150 13.34 10.96 -10.63
CA ILE A 150 12.99 9.69 -11.28
C ILE A 150 11.51 9.38 -11.17
N GLY A 151 10.75 10.06 -10.31
CA GLY A 151 9.32 9.84 -10.19
C GLY A 151 8.61 10.85 -9.31
N SER A 152 7.30 10.66 -9.21
CA SER A 152 6.38 11.45 -8.41
C SER A 152 5.45 10.48 -7.67
N ILE A 153 5.41 10.59 -6.35
CA ILE A 153 4.63 9.71 -5.48
C ILE A 153 3.48 10.51 -4.87
N PRO A 154 2.21 10.09 -5.04
CA PRO A 154 1.06 10.83 -4.55
C PRO A 154 0.98 10.81 -3.02
N PHE A 155 0.20 11.74 -2.46
CA PHE A 155 -0.16 11.78 -1.04
C PHE A 155 -0.66 10.44 -0.51
N GLY A 156 -0.25 10.08 0.72
CA GLY A 156 -0.70 8.88 1.41
C GLY A 156 -0.17 7.57 0.85
N SER A 157 0.83 7.62 -0.02
CA SER A 157 1.49 6.41 -0.50
C SER A 157 2.35 5.81 0.61
N GLU A 158 2.17 4.53 0.87
CA GLU A 158 3.05 3.77 1.76
C GLU A 158 4.41 3.51 1.10
N LEU A 159 5.47 3.69 1.88
CA LEU A 159 6.86 3.54 1.46
C LEU A 159 7.59 2.59 2.40
N ILE A 160 8.33 1.65 1.82
CA ILE A 160 9.34 0.87 2.54
C ILE A 160 10.54 1.78 2.73
N THR A 161 10.93 2.08 3.97
CA THR A 161 12.03 3.03 4.23
C THR A 161 13.25 2.28 4.75
N TYR A 162 14.35 2.30 4.00
CA TYR A 162 15.59 1.59 4.36
C TYR A 162 16.50 2.43 5.25
N SER A 163 16.47 3.75 5.07
CA SER A 163 17.17 4.71 5.93
C SER A 163 16.31 5.97 6.07
N HIS A 164 16.35 6.57 7.25
CA HIS A 164 15.66 7.82 7.56
C HIS A 164 16.66 8.76 8.24
N GLU A 165 17.33 9.59 7.44
CA GLU A 165 18.27 10.60 7.92
C GLU A 165 17.57 11.97 8.03
N ALA A 166 18.26 12.98 8.56
CA ALA A 166 17.68 14.31 8.77
C ALA A 166 17.09 14.93 7.48
N ASP A 167 17.84 14.86 6.38
CA ASP A 167 17.44 15.49 5.12
C ASP A 167 16.84 14.51 4.12
N TRP A 168 17.34 13.27 4.09
CA TRP A 168 17.01 12.29 3.06
C TRP A 168 16.67 10.93 3.64
N SER A 169 15.67 10.30 3.03
CA SER A 169 15.26 8.93 3.30
C SER A 169 15.40 8.10 2.04
N GLU A 170 16.06 6.95 2.14
CA GLU A 170 16.05 5.94 1.07
C GLU A 170 14.80 5.09 1.18
N VAL A 171 14.02 5.02 0.10
CA VAL A 171 12.71 4.37 0.10
C VAL A 171 12.51 3.47 -1.11
N LYS A 172 11.58 2.52 -0.99
CA LYS A 172 10.95 1.79 -2.10
C LYS A 172 9.46 2.06 -2.12
N ASP A 173 8.95 2.41 -3.29
CA ASP A 173 7.51 2.58 -3.50
C ASP A 173 6.79 1.24 -3.76
N ALA A 174 5.46 1.30 -3.86
CA ALA A 174 4.62 0.14 -4.14
C ALA A 174 4.88 -0.50 -5.53
N THR A 175 5.48 0.23 -6.47
CA THR A 175 5.86 -0.29 -7.80
C THR A 175 7.19 -1.05 -7.77
N GLY A 176 7.91 -1.00 -6.65
CA GLY A 176 9.23 -1.60 -6.48
C GLY A 176 10.38 -0.65 -6.82
N LYS A 177 10.09 0.62 -7.12
CA LYS A 177 11.10 1.61 -7.48
C LYS A 177 11.79 2.14 -6.22
N ARG A 178 13.12 2.08 -6.22
CA ARG A 178 13.96 2.62 -5.15
C ARG A 178 14.49 4.01 -5.49
N GLY A 179 14.66 4.84 -4.46
CA GLY A 179 15.26 6.16 -4.59
C GLY A 179 15.26 6.92 -3.26
N PHE A 180 15.51 8.22 -3.36
CA PHE A 180 15.58 9.12 -2.22
C PHE A 180 14.42 10.11 -2.21
N ILE A 181 13.88 10.36 -1.03
CA ILE A 181 12.87 11.38 -0.76
C ILE A 181 13.38 12.26 0.36
N ALA A 182 13.07 13.56 0.33
CA ALA A 182 13.38 14.45 1.43
C ALA A 182 12.60 14.02 2.68
N SER A 183 13.28 13.79 3.80
CA SER A 183 12.69 13.17 5.00
C SER A 183 11.51 13.98 5.57
N ASN A 184 11.52 15.30 5.41
CA ASN A 184 10.41 16.15 5.79
C ASN A 184 9.11 15.91 4.98
N TYR A 185 9.13 15.20 3.86
CA TYR A 185 7.94 14.88 3.05
C TYR A 185 7.23 13.58 3.46
N ILE A 186 7.80 12.84 4.42
CA ILE A 186 7.25 11.57 4.87
C ILE A 186 7.07 11.57 6.39
N VAL A 187 6.12 10.77 6.87
CA VAL A 187 5.83 10.58 8.30
C VAL A 187 5.51 9.11 8.58
N GLU A 188 5.59 8.71 9.84
CA GLU A 188 5.19 7.38 10.26
C GLU A 188 3.67 7.15 10.12
N LYS A 189 3.26 5.88 10.18
CA LYS A 189 1.85 5.46 10.06
C LYS A 189 0.89 6.21 10.97
N SER A 190 1.25 6.34 12.26
CA SER A 190 0.43 7.05 13.26
C SER A 190 0.20 8.50 12.87
N ASP A 191 1.30 9.21 12.57
CA ASP A 191 1.29 10.62 12.23
C ASP A 191 0.54 10.88 10.92
N PHE A 192 0.66 9.95 9.95
CA PHE A 192 -0.09 10.02 8.70
C PHE A 192 -1.59 9.95 8.94
N TYR A 193 -2.08 8.97 9.71
CA TYR A 193 -3.51 8.85 9.96
C TYR A 193 -4.06 10.01 10.79
N ARG A 194 -3.28 10.50 11.77
CA ARG A 194 -3.65 11.70 12.50
C ARG A 194 -3.76 12.89 11.55
N LEU A 195 -2.75 13.15 10.73
CA LEU A 195 -2.77 14.23 9.73
C LEU A 195 -3.94 14.08 8.74
N ASN A 196 -4.15 12.88 8.20
CA ASN A 196 -5.21 12.63 7.22
C ASN A 196 -6.60 12.88 7.82
N SER A 197 -6.79 12.57 9.11
CA SER A 197 -8.05 12.86 9.80
C SER A 197 -8.34 14.37 9.93
N ILE A 198 -7.32 15.23 9.93
CA ILE A 198 -7.49 16.70 10.06
C ILE A 198 -8.30 17.26 8.89
N PHE A 199 -8.17 16.70 7.69
CA PHE A 199 -8.87 17.21 6.51
C PHE A 199 -10.31 16.68 6.49
N GLY A 200 -11.28 17.58 6.70
CA GLY A 200 -12.70 17.25 6.65
C GLY A 200 -13.23 16.99 5.24
N ASP A 201 -12.54 17.52 4.22
CA ASP A 201 -12.91 17.37 2.81
C ASP A 201 -11.66 17.40 1.88
N ALA A 202 -11.89 17.09 0.61
CA ALA A 202 -10.83 17.09 -0.41
C ALA A 202 -10.27 18.50 -0.67
N SER A 203 -11.12 19.54 -0.58
CA SER A 203 -10.74 20.94 -0.78
C SER A 203 -9.71 21.38 0.26
N SER A 204 -9.88 20.95 1.51
CA SER A 204 -9.00 21.29 2.64
C SER A 204 -7.61 20.73 2.42
N ARG A 205 -7.53 19.47 1.98
CA ARG A 205 -6.26 18.84 1.60
C ARG A 205 -5.62 19.53 0.40
N GLU A 206 -6.41 19.93 -0.60
CA GLU A 206 -5.91 20.59 -1.81
C GLU A 206 -5.33 21.98 -1.51
N ILE A 207 -6.04 22.79 -0.73
CA ILE A 207 -5.61 24.15 -0.37
C ILE A 207 -4.38 24.10 0.55
N ILE A 208 -4.39 23.24 1.57
CA ILE A 208 -3.27 23.08 2.50
C ILE A 208 -2.24 22.15 1.86
N GLN A 209 -1.65 22.60 0.76
CA GLN A 209 -0.75 21.80 -0.08
C GLN A 209 0.69 21.71 0.45
N THR A 210 1.15 22.72 1.19
CA THR A 210 2.56 22.79 1.60
C THR A 210 2.84 21.90 2.81
N VAL A 211 3.99 21.22 2.79
CA VAL A 211 4.41 20.29 3.85
C VAL A 211 4.51 21.00 5.21
N LYS A 212 5.05 22.22 5.25
CA LYS A 212 5.17 23.00 6.48
C LYS A 212 3.81 23.29 7.15
N CYS A 213 2.76 23.63 6.38
CA CYS A 213 1.43 23.87 6.94
C CYS A 213 0.80 22.58 7.47
N ARG A 214 1.00 21.46 6.74
CA ARG A 214 0.55 20.14 7.19
C ARG A 214 1.24 19.70 8.48
N ARG A 215 2.54 19.96 8.60
CA ARG A 215 3.32 19.71 9.83
C ARG A 215 2.88 20.61 10.97
N ALA A 216 2.58 21.88 10.72
CA ALA A 216 2.02 22.78 11.73
C ALA A 216 0.73 22.22 12.34
N LEU A 217 -0.22 21.82 11.49
CA LEU A 217 -1.47 21.19 11.92
C LEU A 217 -1.24 19.86 12.65
N LEU A 218 -0.39 18.98 12.10
CA LEU A 218 -0.08 17.71 12.73
C LEU A 218 0.50 17.91 14.13
N ASN A 219 1.45 18.82 14.30
CA ASN A 219 2.08 19.10 15.59
C ASN A 219 1.05 19.64 16.59
N TYR A 220 0.24 20.63 16.18
CA TYR A 220 -0.83 21.18 17.01
C TYR A 220 -1.82 20.09 17.47
N PHE A 221 -2.23 19.19 16.57
CA PHE A 221 -3.12 18.08 16.89
C PHE A 221 -2.47 17.04 17.82
N LYS A 222 -1.16 16.83 17.71
CA LYS A 222 -0.42 15.93 18.61
C LYS A 222 -0.35 16.52 20.01
N GLU A 223 0.01 17.80 20.12
CA GLU A 223 0.15 18.52 21.39
C GLU A 223 -1.16 18.54 22.19
N HIS A 224 -2.29 18.75 21.51
CA HIS A 224 -3.62 18.80 22.13
C HIS A 224 -4.32 17.44 22.21
N ASN A 225 -3.68 16.37 21.73
CA ASN A 225 -4.28 15.05 21.58
C ASN A 225 -5.61 15.05 20.80
N TYR A 226 -5.70 15.91 19.79
CA TYR A 226 -6.84 16.00 18.88
C TYR A 226 -6.76 14.97 17.75
N ILE A 227 -7.94 14.59 17.26
CA ILE A 227 -8.13 13.71 16.12
C ILE A 227 -9.31 14.23 15.28
N GLY A 228 -9.30 14.00 13.97
CA GLY A 228 -10.49 14.27 13.16
C GLY A 228 -11.41 13.06 13.04
N SER A 229 -12.27 13.08 12.03
CA SER A 229 -13.05 11.91 11.65
C SER A 229 -12.10 10.85 11.06
N ILE A 230 -12.12 9.65 11.62
CA ILE A 230 -11.22 8.55 11.28
C ILE A 230 -11.95 7.22 11.44
N SER A 231 -11.63 6.23 10.61
CA SER A 231 -12.22 4.90 10.75
C SER A 231 -11.67 4.17 11.98
N GLN A 232 -12.45 3.26 12.57
CA GLN A 232 -12.02 2.50 13.75
C GLN A 232 -10.74 1.70 13.49
N SER A 233 -10.54 1.21 12.27
CA SER A 233 -9.32 0.46 11.88
C SER A 233 -8.08 1.34 11.82
N GLU A 234 -8.22 2.60 11.39
CA GLU A 234 -7.11 3.54 11.30
C GLU A 234 -6.80 4.16 12.67
N LEU A 235 -7.84 4.39 13.50
CA LEU A 235 -7.69 4.92 14.85
C LEU A 235 -6.75 4.07 15.71
N GLY A 236 -6.85 2.74 15.63
CA GLY A 236 -5.96 1.84 16.36
C GLY A 236 -4.48 1.96 15.98
N SER A 237 -4.17 2.58 14.83
CA SER A 237 -2.79 2.85 14.38
C SER A 237 -2.23 4.18 14.89
N VAL A 238 -3.05 5.03 15.53
CA VAL A 238 -2.63 6.35 16.03
C VAL A 238 -2.04 6.22 17.43
N THR A 239 -0.86 6.81 17.63
CA THR A 239 -0.12 6.82 18.90
C THR A 239 0.19 8.26 19.35
N PRO A 240 0.00 8.61 20.64
CA PRO A 240 -0.66 7.81 21.66
C PRO A 240 -2.13 7.53 21.28
N GLN A 241 -2.69 6.44 21.80
CA GLN A 241 -4.06 6.05 21.53
C GLN A 241 -5.01 7.17 21.97
N VAL A 242 -5.93 7.55 21.08
CA VAL A 242 -6.91 8.61 21.32
C VAL A 242 -8.29 7.98 21.40
N VAL A 243 -9.06 8.33 22.42
CA VAL A 243 -10.48 7.98 22.50
C VAL A 243 -11.28 9.19 22.00
N PRO A 244 -11.93 9.13 20.82
CA PRO A 244 -12.69 10.25 20.29
C PRO A 244 -13.86 10.61 21.23
N ASN A 245 -13.98 11.88 21.59
CA ASN A 245 -15.03 12.44 22.44
C ASN A 245 -15.51 13.81 21.90
N SER A 246 -16.38 14.51 22.63
CA SER A 246 -16.90 15.82 22.20
C SER A 246 -15.82 16.89 22.07
N ASP A 247 -14.68 16.76 22.75
CA ASP A 247 -13.75 17.87 22.97
C ASP A 247 -12.50 17.75 22.10
N ASN A 248 -12.14 16.53 21.69
CA ASN A 248 -10.92 16.26 20.93
C ASN A 248 -11.14 15.98 19.43
N GLN A 249 -12.38 16.11 18.94
CA GLN A 249 -12.72 15.83 17.55
C GLN A 249 -12.74 17.10 16.69
N TRP A 250 -11.63 17.41 16.03
CA TRP A 250 -11.44 18.64 15.25
C TRP A 250 -11.05 18.34 13.80
N GLN A 251 -11.57 19.12 12.85
CA GLN A 251 -11.20 19.04 11.43
C GLN A 251 -11.15 20.42 10.78
N VAL A 252 -10.46 20.53 9.66
CA VAL A 252 -10.49 21.70 8.79
C VAL A 252 -11.46 21.43 7.64
N PHE A 253 -12.33 22.39 7.37
CA PHE A 253 -13.21 22.42 6.20
C PHE A 253 -12.96 23.70 5.45
N THR A 254 -12.67 23.64 4.14
CA THR A 254 -12.36 24.82 3.33
C THR A 254 -13.34 24.93 2.17
N ARG A 255 -13.49 26.16 1.65
CA ARG A 255 -14.05 26.31 0.29
C ARG A 255 -13.02 25.82 -0.73
N SER A 256 -13.45 25.65 -1.99
CA SER A 256 -12.55 25.29 -3.09
C SER A 256 -11.40 26.28 -3.25
N LYS A 257 -10.27 25.81 -3.77
CA LYS A 257 -9.08 26.64 -4.02
C LYS A 257 -9.42 27.83 -4.92
N GLY A 258 -8.97 29.02 -4.52
CA GLY A 258 -9.26 30.27 -5.23
C GLY A 258 -10.58 30.95 -4.84
N VAL A 259 -11.41 30.33 -3.99
CA VAL A 259 -12.61 30.96 -3.45
C VAL A 259 -12.27 31.72 -2.17
N THR A 260 -12.60 33.00 -2.14
CA THR A 260 -12.51 33.88 -0.97
C THR A 260 -13.91 34.33 -0.51
N PRO A 261 -14.10 34.64 0.78
CA PRO A 261 -13.21 34.30 1.90
C PRO A 261 -13.18 32.79 2.15
N ASN A 262 -12.17 32.31 2.88
CA ASN A 262 -11.93 30.89 3.13
C ASN A 262 -11.56 30.66 4.61
N SER A 263 -11.65 29.42 5.10
CA SER A 263 -11.27 29.07 6.48
C SER A 263 -9.76 28.99 6.67
N VAL A 264 -8.99 29.17 5.60
CA VAL A 264 -7.54 29.36 5.66
C VAL A 264 -7.16 30.68 5.03
N TRP A 265 -6.06 31.24 5.49
CA TRP A 265 -5.48 32.45 4.95
C TRP A 265 -3.96 32.31 4.90
N PHE A 266 -3.36 32.90 3.87
CA PHE A 266 -1.92 32.93 3.65
C PHE A 266 -1.52 34.38 3.38
N GLY A 267 -0.60 34.91 4.18
CA GLY A 267 -0.09 36.25 4.04
C GLY A 267 1.16 36.45 4.87
N ARG A 268 1.55 37.69 5.15
CA ARG A 268 2.70 38.01 6.01
C ARG A 268 2.27 39.05 7.02
N ALA A 269 1.40 38.62 7.94
CA ALA A 269 0.89 39.48 8.99
C ALA A 269 1.96 39.72 10.05
N ILE A 270 2.68 38.67 10.46
CA ILE A 270 3.63 38.74 11.59
C ILE A 270 4.92 39.45 11.19
N ASN A 271 5.48 39.09 10.04
CA ASN A 271 6.70 39.69 9.52
C ASN A 271 6.63 39.78 7.99
N SER A 272 6.49 41.01 7.48
CA SER A 272 6.43 41.30 6.04
C SER A 272 7.65 40.83 5.26
N ASP A 273 8.82 40.74 5.91
CA ASP A 273 10.09 40.36 5.31
C ASP A 273 10.37 38.86 5.42
N SER A 274 9.45 38.09 6.04
CA SER A 274 9.61 36.65 6.16
C SER A 274 9.68 35.98 4.78
N LYS A 275 10.63 35.06 4.62
CA LYS A 275 10.76 34.21 3.43
C LYS A 275 9.46 33.46 3.14
N PHE A 276 8.73 33.10 4.18
CA PHE A 276 7.54 32.27 4.12
C PHE A 276 6.31 33.05 4.54
N THR A 277 5.20 32.85 3.84
CA THR A 277 3.90 33.31 4.29
C THR A 277 3.50 32.60 5.57
N ASP A 278 2.92 33.36 6.48
CA ASP A 278 2.14 32.86 7.62
C ASP A 278 0.98 32.01 7.11
N PHE A 279 0.52 31.12 7.98
CA PHE A 279 -0.59 30.21 7.72
C PHE A 279 -1.61 30.34 8.83
N ALA A 280 -2.76 30.92 8.49
CA ALA A 280 -3.90 30.96 9.37
C ALA A 280 -4.94 29.92 8.96
N VAL A 281 -5.62 29.32 9.94
CA VAL A 281 -6.62 28.28 9.72
C VAL A 281 -7.65 28.26 10.83
N ILE A 282 -8.93 28.10 10.45
CA ILE A 282 -10.01 27.80 11.37
C ILE A 282 -10.23 26.28 11.39
N ILE A 283 -10.04 25.68 12.55
CA ILE A 283 -10.46 24.30 12.83
C ILE A 283 -11.88 24.29 13.40
N THR A 284 -12.64 23.25 13.09
CA THR A 284 -14.02 23.04 13.54
C THR A 284 -14.13 21.77 14.34
N ASN A 285 -14.71 21.86 15.53
CA ASN A 285 -15.07 20.69 16.30
C ASN A 285 -16.30 20.03 15.68
N ILE A 286 -16.18 18.80 15.22
CA ILE A 286 -17.25 18.10 14.48
C ILE A 286 -18.36 17.55 15.39
N LYS A 287 -18.20 17.65 16.71
CA LYS A 287 -19.22 17.24 17.70
C LYS A 287 -19.99 18.42 18.27
N THR A 288 -19.30 19.52 18.56
CA THR A 288 -19.92 20.70 19.16
C THR A 288 -20.24 21.81 18.17
N GLY A 289 -19.59 21.80 16.99
CA GLY A 289 -19.67 22.89 16.01
C GLY A 289 -18.83 24.12 16.39
N ALA A 290 -18.05 24.06 17.47
CA ALA A 290 -17.17 25.16 17.88
C ALA A 290 -16.07 25.40 16.85
N HIS A 291 -15.68 26.67 16.66
CA HIS A 291 -14.59 27.05 15.77
C HIS A 291 -13.44 27.67 16.56
N ARG A 292 -12.23 27.43 16.06
CA ARG A 292 -11.01 27.99 16.64
C ARG A 292 -10.07 28.42 15.53
N PHE A 293 -9.62 29.66 15.62
CA PHE A 293 -8.63 30.25 14.75
C PHE A 293 -7.23 29.96 15.28
N LEU A 294 -6.32 29.60 14.36
CA LEU A 294 -4.91 29.36 14.62
C LEU A 294 -4.09 30.15 13.61
N LEU A 295 -3.03 30.82 14.06
CA LEU A 295 -2.05 31.49 13.21
C LEU A 295 -0.66 30.92 13.46
N PHE A 296 -0.03 30.45 12.40
CA PHE A 296 1.33 29.92 12.40
C PHE A 296 2.25 30.80 11.57
N CYS A 297 3.44 31.08 12.08
CA CYS A 297 4.57 31.59 11.30
C CYS A 297 5.62 30.49 11.09
N PHE A 298 6.56 30.72 10.18
CA PHE A 298 7.62 29.76 9.85
C PHE A 298 8.99 30.43 9.85
N ASP A 299 9.97 29.79 10.46
CA ASP A 299 11.37 30.22 10.39
C ASP A 299 12.03 29.87 9.04
N GLU A 300 13.30 30.23 8.88
CA GLU A 300 14.07 29.97 7.65
C GLU A 300 14.21 28.48 7.30
N THR A 301 14.03 27.60 8.29
CA THR A 301 14.09 26.13 8.18
C THR A 301 12.72 25.50 7.94
N GLU A 302 11.68 26.32 7.72
CA GLU A 302 10.27 25.91 7.59
C GLU A 302 9.65 25.32 8.88
N LYS A 303 10.28 25.53 10.04
CA LYS A 303 9.73 25.06 11.31
C LYS A 303 8.54 25.95 11.70
N PRO A 304 7.37 25.36 11.98
CA PRO A 304 6.19 26.13 12.38
C PRO A 304 6.27 26.59 13.84
N THR A 305 5.76 27.80 14.11
CA THR A 305 5.49 28.31 15.45
C THR A 305 4.06 28.83 15.50
N LEU A 306 3.27 28.37 16.48
CA LEU A 306 1.94 28.93 16.75
C LEU A 306 2.13 30.28 17.45
N VAL A 307 1.66 31.36 16.82
CA VAL A 307 1.83 32.74 17.34
C VAL A 307 0.55 33.32 17.90
N TYR A 308 -0.61 32.81 17.46
CA TYR A 308 -1.90 33.27 17.95
C TYR A 308 -2.97 32.18 17.84
N GLU A 309 -3.85 32.12 18.83
CA GLU A 309 -4.99 31.20 18.91
C GLU A 309 -6.17 31.89 19.59
N GLU A 310 -7.36 31.76 19.01
CA GLU A 310 -8.59 32.23 19.65
C GLU A 310 -9.80 31.37 19.27
N ASN A 311 -10.80 31.31 20.16
CA ASN A 311 -12.10 30.75 19.79
C ASN A 311 -12.88 31.76 18.97
N THR A 312 -13.59 31.31 17.94
CA THR A 312 -14.38 32.18 17.07
C THR A 312 -15.74 31.54 16.77
N SER A 313 -16.73 32.35 16.41
CA SER A 313 -18.00 31.89 15.84
C SER A 313 -17.99 31.90 14.31
N ALA A 314 -16.95 32.45 13.69
CA ALA A 314 -16.81 32.55 12.25
C ALA A 314 -16.33 31.23 11.63
N LYS A 315 -16.69 31.04 10.36
CA LYS A 315 -16.21 29.91 9.54
C LYS A 315 -15.11 30.30 8.56
N TYR A 316 -14.96 31.58 8.27
CA TYR A 316 -14.09 32.08 7.23
C TYR A 316 -13.32 33.30 7.70
N ILE A 317 -12.07 33.38 7.25
CA ILE A 317 -11.13 34.47 7.49
C ILE A 317 -11.22 35.40 6.28
N GLU A 318 -11.43 36.68 6.55
CA GLU A 318 -11.36 37.74 5.55
C GLU A 318 -9.93 38.29 5.47
N ASN A 319 -9.35 38.64 6.62
CA ASN A 319 -7.96 39.07 6.69
C ASN A 319 -7.34 38.87 8.08
N VAL A 320 -6.01 38.98 8.16
CA VAL A 320 -5.26 38.92 9.42
C VAL A 320 -4.26 40.07 9.44
N TYR A 321 -4.27 40.86 10.51
CA TYR A 321 -3.34 41.96 10.75
C TYR A 321 -2.53 41.68 12.01
N CYS A 322 -1.33 42.23 12.07
CA CYS A 322 -0.53 42.27 13.28
C CYS A 322 0.01 43.70 13.43
N TYR A 323 -0.29 44.34 14.55
CA TYR A 323 0.22 45.66 14.88
C TYR A 323 1.36 45.50 15.91
N ASP A 324 2.39 46.33 15.75
CA ASP A 324 3.55 46.41 16.65
C ASP A 324 4.26 45.08 16.96
N GLY A 325 4.06 44.06 16.10
CA GLY A 325 4.69 42.74 16.19
C GLY A 325 4.11 41.79 17.23
N SER A 326 3.03 42.15 17.94
CA SER A 326 2.39 41.29 18.94
C SER A 326 0.85 41.27 18.91
N ASP A 327 0.22 42.34 18.43
CA ASP A 327 -1.23 42.48 18.53
C ASP A 327 -1.90 42.00 17.25
N VAL A 328 -2.35 40.75 17.27
CA VAL A 328 -3.03 40.11 16.14
C VAL A 328 -4.52 40.47 16.14
N GLU A 329 -4.98 41.04 15.03
CA GLU A 329 -6.40 41.31 14.75
C GLU A 329 -6.85 40.43 13.57
N VAL A 330 -8.01 39.80 13.69
CA VAL A 330 -8.57 38.90 12.67
C VAL A 330 -9.91 39.44 12.18
N ASP A 331 -9.97 39.76 10.89
CA ASP A 331 -11.24 40.06 10.21
C ASP A 331 -11.91 38.75 9.82
N TYR A 332 -13.12 38.56 10.30
CA TYR A 332 -13.92 37.38 10.02
C TYR A 332 -15.06 37.68 9.05
N TYR A 333 -15.31 36.73 8.15
CA TYR A 333 -16.51 36.76 7.33
C TYR A 333 -17.62 35.91 7.94
N TYR A 334 -18.64 36.59 8.46
CA TYR A 334 -19.90 36.00 8.89
C TYR A 334 -20.86 35.99 7.70
N ALA A 335 -21.03 34.83 7.07
CA ALA A 335 -22.09 34.67 6.08
C ALA A 335 -23.43 35.00 6.75
N ARG A 336 -24.17 35.96 6.17
CA ARG A 336 -25.53 36.32 6.62
C ARG A 336 -26.53 35.20 6.36
#